data_AF-A0A7V8Z6I8-F1
#
_entry.id   AF-A0A7V8Z6I8-F1
#
_cell.length_a   1.000
_cell.length_b   1.000
_cell.length_c   1.000
_cell.angle_alpha   90.00
_cell.angle_beta   90.00
_cell.angle_gamma   90.00
#
_symmetry.space_group_name_H-M   'P 1'
#
loop_
_entity.id
_entity.type
_entity.pdbx_description
1 polymer ?
#
loop_
_entity_poly.entity_id
_entity_poly.type
_entity_poly.pdbx_seq_one_letter_code
_entity_poly.pdbx_strand_id
1 'polypeptide(L)'
;MIGIYRTPNGVFAINPSVLFATAVDTTSANRPTLTGFDLNQPLPAGYVLATVRGASPINTPAFAGQVFFQNTAGQTGSLSRNFINGPVFFNWNASLFKNIRITERTRIQLRAEAFNVLNHTNLFLRGSSNGENSGIFNVNSNNFGLVDVFGDNGSPRILQFGARFEF
;
A
#
# COMPACT_ATOMS: atom_id res chain seq x y z
N MET A 1 17.14 -0.07 -2.68
CA MET A 1 16.29 -1.19 -3.12
C MET A 1 14.91 -1.14 -2.50
N ILE A 2 14.78 -0.71 -1.23
CA ILE A 2 13.50 -0.56 -0.54
C ILE A 2 13.20 0.93 -0.39
N GLY A 3 11.94 1.31 -0.58
CA GLY A 3 11.47 2.69 -0.61
C GLY A 3 10.13 2.78 -1.31
N ILE A 4 9.55 3.98 -1.39
CA ILE A 4 8.29 4.19 -2.13
C ILE A 4 8.61 4.58 -3.57
N TYR A 5 8.27 3.70 -4.50
CA TYR A 5 8.42 3.87 -5.93
C TYR A 5 7.05 4.04 -6.56
N ARG A 6 6.79 5.23 -7.12
CA ARG A 6 5.55 5.52 -7.85
C ARG A 6 5.79 5.26 -9.33
N THR A 7 4.97 4.40 -9.93
CA THR A 7 5.04 4.07 -11.34
C THR A 7 3.66 4.27 -11.98
N PRO A 8 3.56 4.32 -13.33
CA PRO A 8 2.27 4.31 -14.01
C PRO A 8 1.41 3.08 -13.67
N ASN A 9 2.02 1.98 -13.24
CA ASN A 9 1.35 0.70 -13.00
C ASN A 9 1.08 0.42 -11.52
N GLY A 10 1.36 1.38 -10.62
CA GLY A 10 1.12 1.24 -9.18
C GLY A 10 2.23 1.81 -8.32
N VAL A 11 2.06 1.65 -7.01
CA VAL A 11 3.06 2.05 -6.00
C VAL A 11 3.72 0.80 -5.43
N PHE A 12 5.05 0.82 -5.35
CA PHE A 12 5.85 -0.32 -4.92
C PHE A 12 6.77 0.06 -3.75
N ALA A 13 6.97 -0.88 -2.83
CA ALA A 13 7.88 -0.79 -1.69
C ALA A 13 9.31 -1.27 -2.03
N ILE A 14 9.45 -1.92 -3.18
CA ILE A 14 10.68 -2.50 -3.71
C ILE A 14 10.93 -1.87 -5.08
N ASN A 15 12.19 -1.64 -5.41
CA ASN A 15 12.58 -1.07 -6.70
C ASN A 15 11.93 -1.88 -7.84
N PRO A 16 11.11 -1.25 -8.70
CA PRO A 16 10.38 -1.96 -9.75
C PRO A 16 11.28 -2.67 -10.77
N SER A 17 12.53 -2.23 -10.95
CA SER A 17 13.49 -2.85 -11.88
C SER A 17 13.98 -4.24 -11.48
N VAL A 18 13.80 -4.64 -10.21
CA VAL A 18 14.17 -5.98 -9.71
C VAL A 18 12.98 -6.90 -9.55
N LEU A 19 11.80 -6.47 -10.02
CA LEU A 19 10.55 -7.21 -9.93
C LEU A 19 10.19 -7.78 -11.30
N PHE A 20 9.56 -8.94 -11.29
CA PHE A 20 9.01 -9.55 -12.48
C PHE A 20 7.50 -9.34 -12.52
N ALA A 21 7.03 -8.59 -13.52
CA ALA A 21 5.62 -8.28 -13.69
C ALA A 21 5.01 -8.98 -14.91
N THR A 22 3.73 -9.34 -14.80
CA THR A 22 2.91 -9.80 -15.91
C THR A 22 1.65 -8.94 -16.02
N ALA A 23 1.18 -8.73 -17.25
CA ALA A 23 -0.03 -7.97 -17.52
C ALA A 23 -0.94 -8.73 -18.47
N VAL A 24 -2.25 -8.66 -18.23
CA VAL A 24 -3.29 -9.32 -19.02
C VAL A 24 -4.13 -8.28 -19.73
N ASP A 25 -4.59 -8.61 -20.93
CA ASP A 25 -5.55 -7.78 -21.64
C ASP A 25 -6.96 -8.01 -21.06
N THR A 26 -7.66 -6.92 -20.77
CA THR A 26 -9.05 -6.93 -20.29
C THR A 26 -10.06 -6.67 -21.41
N THR A 27 -9.59 -6.29 -22.60
CA THR A 27 -10.42 -5.87 -23.73
C THR A 27 -10.64 -6.95 -24.78
N SER A 28 -9.75 -7.94 -24.88
CA SER A 28 -9.92 -9.06 -25.80
C SER A 28 -9.26 -10.34 -25.28
N ALA A 29 -9.96 -11.48 -25.38
CA ALA A 29 -9.46 -12.78 -24.89
C ALA A 29 -8.31 -13.38 -25.73
N ASN A 30 -8.03 -12.82 -26.92
CA ASN A 30 -7.06 -13.38 -27.87
C ASN A 30 -5.67 -12.72 -27.83
N ARG A 31 -5.47 -11.68 -27.02
CA ARG A 31 -4.16 -11.04 -26.90
C ARG A 31 -3.30 -11.73 -25.84
N PRO A 32 -1.99 -11.97 -26.12
CA PRO A 32 -1.13 -12.68 -25.19
C PRO A 32 -0.84 -11.86 -23.92
N THR A 33 -0.63 -12.56 -22.80
CA THR A 33 -0.13 -11.98 -21.54
C THR A 33 1.26 -11.39 -21.76
N LEU A 34 1.45 -10.13 -21.38
CA LEU A 34 2.77 -9.51 -21.36
C LEU A 34 3.53 -10.05 -20.15
N THR A 35 4.78 -10.46 -20.35
CA THR A 35 5.64 -11.01 -19.30
C THR A 35 6.95 -10.25 -19.25
N GLY A 36 7.47 -9.97 -18.06
CA GLY A 36 8.74 -9.28 -17.88
C GLY A 36 8.77 -7.83 -18.37
N PHE A 37 7.63 -7.14 -18.34
CA PHE A 37 7.56 -5.74 -18.76
C PHE A 37 8.12 -4.81 -17.67
N ASP A 38 8.66 -3.66 -18.09
CA ASP A 38 9.16 -2.64 -17.15
C ASP A 38 8.00 -1.90 -16.50
N LEU A 39 7.87 -2.06 -15.18
CA LEU A 39 6.85 -1.40 -14.37
C LEU A 39 6.95 0.13 -14.39
N ASN A 40 8.11 0.70 -14.73
CA ASN A 40 8.27 2.16 -14.85
C ASN A 40 7.71 2.72 -16.15
N GLN A 41 7.42 1.87 -17.14
CA GLN A 41 6.81 2.27 -18.41
C GLN A 41 5.29 2.06 -18.37
N PRO A 42 4.49 2.96 -18.96
CA PRO A 42 3.05 2.78 -19.02
C PRO A 42 2.69 1.51 -19.80
N LEU A 43 1.72 0.75 -19.27
CA LEU A 43 1.17 -0.40 -19.98
C LEU A 43 0.47 0.02 -21.28
N PRO A 44 0.54 -0.80 -22.35
CA PRO A 44 -0.26 -0.59 -23.55
C PRO A 44 -1.76 -0.55 -23.23
N ALA A 45 -2.53 0.20 -24.01
CA ALA A 45 -3.98 0.29 -23.84
C ALA A 45 -4.63 -1.10 -23.85
N GLY A 46 -5.57 -1.32 -22.91
CA GLY A 46 -6.28 -2.59 -22.70
C GLY A 46 -5.61 -3.55 -21.72
N TYR A 47 -4.31 -3.39 -21.47
CA TYR A 47 -3.60 -4.20 -20.49
C TYR A 47 -3.71 -3.65 -19.08
N VAL A 48 -3.86 -4.55 -18.12
CA VAL A 48 -3.79 -4.26 -16.69
C VAL A 48 -2.74 -5.16 -16.04
N LEU A 49 -2.13 -4.66 -14.97
CA LEU A 49 -1.19 -5.44 -14.17
C LEU A 49 -1.89 -6.67 -13.58
N ALA A 50 -1.31 -7.85 -13.80
CA ALA A 50 -1.88 -9.12 -13.37
C ALA A 50 -1.13 -9.69 -12.15
N THR A 51 0.20 -9.82 -12.24
CA THR A 51 1.03 -10.30 -11.14
C THR A 51 2.36 -9.56 -11.09
N VAL A 52 2.91 -9.42 -9.88
CA VAL A 52 4.24 -8.91 -9.60
C VAL A 52 4.90 -9.85 -8.60
N ARG A 53 6.06 -10.41 -8.96
CA ARG A 53 6.81 -11.37 -8.15
C ARG A 53 8.24 -10.88 -7.92
N GLY A 54 8.83 -11.28 -6.80
CA GLY A 54 10.23 -11.00 -6.47
C GLY A 54 11.19 -12.08 -6.96
N ALA A 55 10.70 -13.32 -7.12
CA ALA A 55 11.48 -14.46 -7.56
C ALA A 55 10.76 -15.24 -8.68
N SER A 56 11.54 -15.83 -9.59
CA SER A 56 11.03 -16.81 -10.54
C SER A 56 10.51 -18.05 -9.77
N PRO A 57 9.45 -18.73 -10.25
CA PRO A 57 8.99 -19.98 -9.66
C PRO A 57 10.12 -21.00 -9.48
N ILE A 58 9.96 -21.93 -8.54
CA ILE A 58 10.94 -23.00 -8.34
C ILE A 58 11.12 -23.78 -9.66
N ASN A 59 12.35 -24.16 -9.97
CA ASN A 59 12.72 -24.85 -11.21
C ASN A 59 12.51 -24.07 -12.51
N THR A 60 12.37 -22.74 -12.44
CA THR A 60 12.39 -21.87 -13.64
C THR A 60 13.62 -20.98 -13.64
N PRO A 61 14.17 -20.63 -14.82
CA PRO A 61 15.33 -19.75 -14.89
C PRO A 61 15.03 -18.40 -14.24
N ALA A 62 16.05 -17.81 -13.61
CA ALA A 62 15.95 -16.48 -13.04
C ALA A 62 15.73 -15.44 -14.16
N PHE A 63 14.93 -14.41 -13.88
CA PHE A 63 14.73 -13.31 -14.81
C PHE A 63 15.86 -12.27 -14.69
N ALA A 64 16.03 -11.45 -15.73
CA ALA A 64 17.04 -10.39 -15.74
C ALA A 64 16.79 -9.39 -14.59
N GLY A 65 17.80 -9.15 -13.76
CA GLY A 65 17.68 -8.25 -12.60
C GLY A 65 17.06 -8.89 -11.35
N GLN A 66 16.83 -10.21 -11.34
CA GLN A 66 16.37 -10.91 -10.14
C GLN A 66 17.41 -10.86 -9.02
N VAL A 67 16.98 -10.38 -7.86
CA VAL A 67 17.82 -10.25 -6.65
C VAL A 67 17.31 -11.10 -5.49
N PHE A 68 16.08 -11.60 -5.56
CA PHE A 68 15.52 -12.51 -4.57
C PHE A 68 15.55 -13.94 -5.08
N PHE A 69 15.90 -14.87 -4.18
CA PHE A 69 16.01 -16.28 -4.50
C PHE A 69 15.33 -17.10 -3.43
N GLN A 70 14.74 -18.22 -3.85
CA GLN A 70 14.27 -19.23 -2.91
C GLN A 70 15.48 -20.09 -2.52
N ASN A 71 15.69 -20.26 -1.22
CA ASN A 71 16.74 -21.17 -0.74
C ASN A 71 16.29 -22.61 -0.98
N THR A 72 17.21 -23.50 -1.28
CA THR A 72 16.90 -24.94 -1.39
C THR A 72 16.66 -25.54 0.00
N ALA A 73 16.04 -26.73 0.04
CA ALA A 73 15.78 -27.43 1.29
C ALA A 73 17.07 -27.61 2.10
N GLY A 74 17.04 -27.24 3.38
CA GLY A 74 18.20 -27.30 4.28
C GLY A 74 19.13 -26.09 4.22
N GLN A 75 18.86 -25.08 3.37
CA GLN A 75 19.63 -23.84 3.31
C GLN A 75 18.92 -22.67 4.01
N THR A 76 19.71 -21.83 4.69
CA THR A 76 19.24 -20.55 5.25
C THR A 76 19.56 -19.43 4.27
N GLY A 77 18.66 -18.46 4.17
CA GLY A 77 18.82 -17.31 3.27
C GLY A 77 19.78 -16.28 3.84
N SER A 78 20.37 -15.47 2.96
CA SER A 78 21.24 -14.35 3.34
C SER A 78 20.49 -13.06 3.68
N LEU A 79 19.17 -13.05 3.53
CA LEU A 79 18.33 -11.89 3.75
C LEU A 79 18.22 -11.59 5.25
N SER A 80 18.44 -10.34 5.64
CA SER A 80 18.32 -9.92 7.04
C SER A 80 16.89 -10.05 7.55
N ARG A 81 16.74 -10.35 8.84
CA ARG A 81 15.45 -10.23 9.53
C ARG A 81 14.94 -8.79 9.40
N ASN A 82 13.65 -8.62 9.16
CA ASN A 82 13.00 -7.31 9.02
C ASN A 82 13.62 -6.42 7.92
N PHE A 83 14.00 -7.00 6.77
CA PHE A 83 14.63 -6.24 5.69
C PHE A 83 13.72 -5.15 5.09
N ILE A 84 12.39 -5.33 5.09
CA ILE A 84 11.42 -4.33 4.60
C ILE A 84 10.90 -3.50 5.76
N ASN A 85 11.09 -2.19 5.65
CA ASN A 85 10.42 -1.20 6.49
C ASN A 85 9.23 -0.61 5.74
N GLY A 86 8.12 -0.42 6.46
CA GLY A 86 6.92 0.21 5.92
C GLY A 86 7.12 1.68 5.55
N PRO A 87 6.21 2.26 4.75
CA PRO A 87 6.15 3.69 4.51
C PRO A 87 5.97 4.46 5.82
N VAL A 88 6.43 5.71 5.83
CA VAL A 88 6.26 6.60 6.99
C VAL A 88 4.77 6.89 7.18
N PHE A 89 4.29 6.73 8.42
CA PHE A 89 2.95 7.13 8.82
C PHE A 89 2.97 8.52 9.44
N PHE A 90 2.13 9.42 8.93
CA PHE A 90 1.97 10.77 9.46
C PHE A 90 0.51 11.21 9.36
N ASN A 91 -0.14 11.44 10.50
CA ASN A 91 -1.54 11.82 10.59
C ASN A 91 -1.74 12.86 11.69
N TRP A 92 -2.56 13.88 11.40
CA TRP A 92 -2.93 14.93 12.34
C TRP A 92 -4.45 14.98 12.46
N ASN A 93 -4.94 14.86 13.70
CA ASN A 93 -6.35 14.99 14.05
C ASN A 93 -6.49 16.17 15.02
N ALA A 94 -7.53 16.99 14.84
CA ALA A 94 -7.78 18.16 15.65
C ALA A 94 -9.23 18.20 16.13
N SER A 95 -9.44 18.76 17.33
CA SER A 95 -10.76 19.00 17.87
C SER A 95 -10.80 20.37 18.54
N LEU A 96 -11.88 21.10 18.28
CA LEU A 96 -12.16 22.42 18.82
C LEU A 96 -13.52 22.40 19.51
N PHE A 97 -13.53 22.83 20.78
CA PHE A 97 -14.74 22.95 21.58
C PHE A 97 -14.93 24.39 22.03
N LYS A 98 -16.15 24.91 21.89
CA LYS A 98 -16.53 26.23 22.40
C LYS A 98 -17.79 26.12 23.25
N ASN A 99 -17.66 26.49 24.52
CA ASN A 99 -18.80 26.65 25.41
C ASN A 99 -19.29 28.10 25.32
N ILE A 100 -20.55 28.26 24.94
CA ILE A 100 -21.26 29.54 24.87
C ILE A 100 -22.28 29.54 26.01
N ARG A 101 -22.10 30.42 27.00
CA ARG A 101 -23.09 30.64 28.05
C ARG A 101 -24.22 31.48 27.47
N ILE A 102 -25.45 30.95 27.52
CA ILE A 102 -26.64 31.71 27.10
C ILE A 102 -27.21 32.45 28.32
N THR A 103 -27.34 31.73 29.44
CA THR A 103 -27.78 32.30 30.73
C THR A 103 -26.92 31.75 31.86
N GLU A 104 -27.26 32.07 33.11
CA GLU A 104 -26.62 31.52 34.30
C GLU A 104 -26.85 30.01 34.47
N ARG A 105 -27.93 29.47 33.90
CA ARG A 105 -28.32 28.06 34.02
C ARG A 105 -28.16 27.26 32.73
N THR A 106 -28.10 27.92 31.57
CA THR A 106 -28.05 27.25 30.27
C THR A 106 -26.77 27.54 29.49
N ARG A 107 -26.20 26.50 28.88
CA ARG A 107 -25.03 26.61 27.99
C ARG A 107 -25.17 25.74 26.74
N ILE A 108 -24.58 26.20 25.64
CA ILE A 108 -24.39 25.41 24.43
C ILE A 108 -22.90 25.09 24.30
N GLN A 109 -22.59 23.82 24.07
CA GLN A 109 -21.26 23.39 23.64
C GLN A 109 -21.29 23.13 22.14
N LEU A 110 -20.47 23.87 21.40
CA LEU A 110 -20.16 23.61 19.99
C LEU A 110 -18.88 22.76 19.91
N ARG A 111 -18.89 21.76 19.05
CA ARG A 111 -17.79 20.84 18.80
C ARG A 111 -17.52 20.81 17.30
N ALA A 112 -16.27 20.99 16.92
CA ALA A 112 -15.78 20.78 15.57
C ALA A 112 -14.59 19.83 15.64
N GLU A 113 -14.67 18.71 14.93
CA GLU A 113 -13.63 17.68 14.89
C GLU A 113 -13.19 17.47 13.46
N ALA A 114 -11.88 17.33 13.26
CA ALA A 114 -11.26 17.16 11.97
C ALA A 114 -10.28 15.99 12.02
N PHE A 115 -10.53 14.95 11.25
CA PHE A 115 -9.62 13.83 11.05
C PHE A 115 -8.82 14.01 9.77
N ASN A 116 -7.55 13.65 9.79
CA ASN A 116 -6.61 13.89 8.69
C ASN A 116 -6.64 15.36 8.22
N VAL A 117 -6.39 16.29 9.14
CA VAL A 117 -6.50 17.75 8.92
C VAL A 117 -5.65 18.20 7.72
N LEU A 118 -4.47 17.61 7.57
CA LEU A 118 -3.52 17.92 6.49
C LEU A 118 -3.87 17.23 5.16
N ASN A 119 -4.92 16.39 5.14
CA ASN A 119 -5.33 15.59 3.98
C ASN A 119 -4.16 14.78 3.39
N HIS A 120 -3.31 14.24 4.25
CA HIS A 120 -2.14 13.46 3.86
C HIS A 120 -2.54 11.99 3.67
N THR A 121 -2.21 11.41 2.52
CA THR A 121 -2.46 9.99 2.25
C THR A 121 -1.35 9.16 2.88
N ASN A 122 -1.69 8.38 3.91
CA ASN A 122 -0.77 7.40 4.47
C ASN A 122 -0.79 6.14 3.62
N LEU A 123 0.39 5.59 3.34
CA LEU A 123 0.56 4.35 2.57
C LEU A 123 0.88 3.21 3.53
N PHE A 124 0.30 2.04 3.29
CA PHE A 124 0.55 0.85 4.09
C PHE A 124 0.93 -0.31 3.20
N LEU A 125 1.84 -1.13 3.71
CA LEU A 125 2.08 -2.44 3.11
C LEU A 125 1.02 -3.39 3.69
N ARG A 126 0.33 -4.15 2.83
CA ARG A 126 -0.60 -5.23 3.20
C ARG A 126 0.03 -6.27 4.15
N GLY A 127 -0.09 -6.08 5.45
CA GLY A 127 0.23 -7.11 6.44
C GLY A 127 -0.86 -8.17 6.54
N SER A 128 -0.49 -9.45 6.63
CA SER A 128 -1.39 -10.55 6.99
C SER A 128 -1.84 -10.43 8.45
N SER A 129 -3.11 -10.71 8.74
CA SER A 129 -3.67 -10.78 10.09
C SER A 129 -3.13 -11.94 10.94
N ASN A 130 -2.38 -12.87 10.32
CA ASN A 130 -2.01 -14.15 10.93
C ASN A 130 -0.49 -14.33 11.15
N GLY A 131 0.30 -13.24 11.22
CA GLY A 131 1.71 -13.29 11.61
C GLY A 131 2.70 -13.83 10.55
N GLU A 132 2.22 -14.50 9.51
CA GLU A 132 3.01 -14.94 8.36
C GLU A 132 2.48 -14.24 7.09
N ASN A 133 3.34 -13.44 6.46
CA ASN A 133 2.94 -12.42 5.49
C ASN A 133 3.02 -12.94 4.04
N SER A 134 1.91 -13.48 3.55
CA SER A 134 1.83 -14.12 2.23
C SER A 134 1.99 -13.17 1.02
N GLY A 135 1.96 -11.85 1.23
CA GLY A 135 2.04 -10.82 0.19
C GLY A 135 3.42 -10.17 0.04
N ILE A 136 3.90 -9.52 1.09
CA ILE A 136 5.08 -8.63 1.03
C ILE A 136 6.40 -9.34 1.37
N PHE A 137 6.38 -10.33 2.27
CA PHE A 137 7.59 -11.08 2.64
C PHE A 137 7.75 -12.37 1.83
N ASN A 138 6.70 -12.81 1.13
CA ASN A 138 6.76 -13.94 0.24
C ASN A 138 7.19 -13.49 -1.16
N VAL A 139 8.45 -13.74 -1.52
CA VAL A 139 9.03 -13.42 -2.84
C VAL A 139 8.30 -14.10 -4.01
N ASN A 140 7.49 -15.14 -3.72
CA ASN A 140 6.68 -15.87 -4.69
C ASN A 140 5.24 -15.37 -4.77
N SER A 141 4.87 -14.40 -3.94
CA SER A 141 3.55 -13.79 -4.00
C SER A 141 3.34 -13.10 -5.34
N ASN A 142 2.12 -13.17 -5.87
CA ASN A 142 1.71 -12.44 -7.06
C ASN A 142 1.56 -10.92 -6.83
N ASN A 143 1.71 -10.45 -5.59
CA ASN A 143 1.60 -9.05 -5.23
C ASN A 143 2.85 -8.58 -4.47
N PHE A 144 3.99 -9.22 -4.72
CA PHE A 144 5.21 -8.96 -3.97
C PHE A 144 5.68 -7.51 -4.14
N GLY A 145 5.92 -6.84 -3.01
CA GLY A 145 6.36 -5.45 -2.99
C GLY A 145 5.31 -4.42 -3.41
N LEU A 146 4.06 -4.82 -3.69
CA LEU A 146 2.98 -3.89 -4.04
C LEU A 146 2.46 -3.15 -2.80
N VAL A 147 2.25 -1.84 -2.91
CA VAL A 147 1.58 -0.99 -1.92
C VAL A 147 0.15 -0.78 -2.36
N ASP A 148 -0.75 -1.66 -1.89
CA ASP A 148 -2.16 -1.67 -2.31
C ASP A 148 -3.15 -1.32 -1.18
N VAL A 149 -2.65 -0.90 -0.01
CA VAL A 149 -3.47 -0.44 1.12
C VAL A 149 -3.11 1.00 1.47
N PHE A 150 -4.15 1.80 1.73
CA PHE A 150 -4.03 3.15 2.24
C PHE A 150 -4.37 3.17 3.73
N GLY A 151 -3.61 3.94 4.50
CA GLY A 151 -3.78 4.11 5.94
C GLY A 151 -5.12 4.70 6.32
N ASP A 152 -5.62 4.32 7.49
CA ASP A 152 -6.98 4.67 7.93
C ASP A 152 -8.04 4.24 6.88
N ASN A 153 -7.86 3.09 6.21
CA ASN A 153 -8.69 2.65 5.07
C ASN A 153 -8.75 3.65 3.90
N GLY A 154 -7.71 4.48 3.73
CA GLY A 154 -7.75 5.56 2.75
C GLY A 154 -8.72 6.67 3.13
N SER A 155 -9.02 6.84 4.43
CA SER A 155 -9.92 7.88 4.88
C SER A 155 -9.40 9.25 4.44
N PRO A 156 -10.16 9.96 3.58
CA PRO A 156 -9.84 11.34 3.27
C PRO A 156 -10.03 12.20 4.52
N ARG A 157 -9.74 13.49 4.42
CA ARG A 157 -10.09 14.42 5.50
C ARG A 157 -11.59 14.36 5.82
N ILE A 158 -11.91 14.15 7.09
CA ILE A 158 -13.29 14.15 7.59
C ILE A 158 -13.45 15.33 8.54
N LEU A 159 -14.52 16.11 8.33
CA LEU A 159 -14.92 17.18 9.23
C LEU A 159 -16.29 16.83 9.82
N GLN A 160 -16.41 16.91 11.14
CA GLN A 160 -17.66 16.67 11.84
C GLN A 160 -17.95 17.79 12.83
N PHE A 161 -19.24 18.12 12.93
CA PHE A 161 -19.73 19.19 13.77
C PHE A 161 -20.81 18.64 14.70
N GLY A 162 -20.78 19.08 15.95
CA GLY A 162 -21.75 18.69 16.96
C GLY A 162 -22.15 19.88 17.82
N ALA A 163 -23.39 19.88 18.29
CA ALA A 163 -23.88 20.82 19.28
C ALA A 163 -24.54 20.05 20.42
N ARG A 164 -24.23 20.46 21.65
CA ARG A 164 -24.88 19.93 22.86
C ARG A 164 -25.49 21.09 23.62
N PHE A 165 -26.77 20.96 23.94
CA PHE A 165 -27.48 21.86 24.84
C PHE A 165 -27.46 21.31 26.26
N GLU A 166 -27.20 22.18 27.24
CA GLU A 166 -27.12 21.85 28.65
C GLU A 166 -27.93 22.86 29.47
N PHE A 167 -28.74 22.36 30.40
CA PHE A 167 -29.74 23.08 31.18
C PHE A 167 -29.72 22.66 32.64
#